data_AF-A0A915CGM1-F1
#
_entry.id   AF-A0A915CGM1-F1
#
_cell.length_a   1.000
_cell.length_b   1.000
_cell.length_c   1.000
_cell.angle_alpha   90.00
_cell.angle_beta   90.00
_cell.angle_gamma   90.00
#
_symmetry.space_group_name_H-M   'P 1'
#
loop_
_entity.id
_entity.type
_entity.pdbx_description
1 polymer ?
#
loop_
_entity_poly.entity_id
_entity_poly.type
_entity_poly.pdbx_seq_one_letter_code
_entity_poly.pdbx_strand_id
1 'polypeptide(L)'
;MFATNNKRTDHLAVYLVNGIVHFAYNSGSGQAVLKANRSIMDDEWHNIRAEREGIAGTLYIDDNMEANGQSPIGTDAIDTQPPIYIGGLPTALVPFATKILPGARPVFGGCLREFKLNEKKFDMPALEVGTVPCNQYTEEGLYFGREGGYVILSKDLTVGSSFTVELEVRPRTKTGVLLSVGVLEFLTVQFLNGTIKFTVGQWWAVLKRFRSYLRRAMHFATAIGII
;
A
#
# COMPACT_ATOMS: atom_id res chain seq x y z
N MET A 1 -11.61 1.90 -15.56
CA MET A 1 -12.96 2.28 -15.09
C MET A 1 -13.94 1.19 -15.49
N PHE A 2 -14.91 0.86 -14.62
CA PHE A 2 -15.98 -0.08 -14.92
C PHE A 2 -17.28 0.30 -14.22
N ALA A 3 -18.41 0.22 -14.92
CA ALA A 3 -19.75 0.40 -14.37
C ALA A 3 -20.71 -0.59 -15.04
N THR A 4 -21.69 -1.10 -14.28
CA THR A 4 -22.73 -2.01 -14.78
C THR A 4 -24.00 -1.89 -13.94
N ASN A 5 -25.16 -2.32 -14.46
CA ASN A 5 -26.37 -2.45 -13.64
C ASN A 5 -26.38 -3.75 -12.82
N ASN A 6 -27.33 -3.85 -11.88
CA ASN A 6 -27.50 -5.03 -11.03
C ASN A 6 -27.76 -6.32 -11.83
N LYS A 7 -28.37 -6.19 -13.01
CA LYS A 7 -28.66 -7.31 -13.92
C LYS A 7 -27.47 -7.73 -14.77
N ARG A 8 -26.37 -6.95 -14.77
CA ARG A 8 -25.15 -7.17 -15.57
C ARG A 8 -25.44 -7.28 -17.08
N THR A 9 -26.42 -6.52 -17.55
CA THR A 9 -26.83 -6.47 -18.97
C THR A 9 -26.22 -5.27 -19.68
N ASP A 10 -26.01 -4.19 -18.94
CA ASP A 10 -25.54 -2.90 -19.42
C ASP A 10 -24.20 -2.63 -18.74
N HIS A 11 -23.23 -2.14 -19.50
CA HIS A 11 -21.92 -1.83 -18.95
C HIS A 11 -21.18 -0.77 -19.75
N LEU A 12 -20.25 -0.12 -19.06
CA LEU A 12 -19.28 0.80 -19.62
C LEU A 12 -17.91 0.52 -18.99
N ALA A 13 -16.87 0.41 -19.81
CA ALA A 13 -15.54 0.09 -19.36
C ALA A 13 -14.47 0.82 -20.16
N VAL A 14 -13.49 1.39 -19.46
CA VAL A 14 -12.21 1.85 -20.04
C VAL A 14 -11.11 1.04 -19.37
N TYR A 15 -10.32 0.33 -20.16
CA TYR A 15 -9.35 -0.65 -19.67
C TYR A 15 -8.12 -0.75 -20.57
N LEU A 16 -7.07 -1.40 -20.06
CA LEU A 16 -5.82 -1.64 -20.79
C LEU A 16 -5.65 -3.11 -21.12
N VAL A 17 -5.17 -3.39 -22.33
CA VAL A 17 -4.65 -4.69 -22.75
C VAL A 17 -3.31 -4.48 -23.44
N ASN A 18 -2.23 -5.02 -22.86
CA ASN A 18 -0.86 -4.86 -23.36
C ASN A 18 -0.47 -3.39 -23.61
N GLY A 19 -0.88 -2.49 -22.72
CA GLY A 19 -0.62 -1.05 -22.83
C GLY A 19 -1.50 -0.28 -23.80
N ILE A 20 -2.37 -0.95 -24.54
CA ILE A 20 -3.31 -0.31 -25.46
C ILE A 20 -4.63 -0.03 -24.73
N VAL A 21 -5.15 1.19 -24.90
CA VAL A 21 -6.43 1.61 -24.32
C VAL A 21 -7.59 1.04 -25.12
N HIS A 22 -8.54 0.45 -24.40
CA HIS A 22 -9.82 -0.02 -24.92
C HIS A 22 -10.97 0.71 -24.23
N PHE A 23 -11.98 1.08 -25.01
CA PHE A 23 -13.26 1.59 -24.53
C PHE A 23 -14.37 0.65 -25.00
N ALA A 24 -15.08 0.03 -24.06
CA ALA A 24 -16.16 -0.90 -24.35
C ALA A 24 -17.47 -0.46 -23.68
N TYR A 25 -18.58 -0.59 -24.39
CA TYR A 25 -19.91 -0.25 -23.86
C TYR A 25 -21.00 -1.15 -24.45
N ASN A 26 -22.05 -1.38 -23.67
CA ASN A 26 -23.25 -2.12 -24.06
C ASN A 26 -24.48 -1.53 -23.35
N SER A 27 -25.53 -1.22 -24.10
CA SER A 27 -26.84 -0.75 -23.60
C SER A 27 -27.94 -1.81 -23.69
N GLY A 28 -27.59 -3.08 -23.92
CA GLY A 28 -28.51 -4.22 -24.02
C GLY A 28 -28.69 -4.79 -25.43
N SER A 29 -28.27 -4.06 -26.47
CA SER A 29 -28.36 -4.50 -27.88
C SER A 29 -27.07 -5.09 -28.43
N GLY A 30 -26.00 -5.12 -27.63
CA GLY A 30 -24.72 -5.70 -27.97
C GLY A 30 -23.55 -4.76 -27.66
N GLN A 31 -22.37 -5.35 -27.53
CA GLN A 31 -21.16 -4.63 -27.12
C GLN A 31 -20.46 -3.99 -28.33
N ALA A 32 -20.07 -2.72 -28.18
CA ALA A 32 -19.05 -2.08 -29.00
C ALA A 32 -17.71 -2.07 -28.25
N VAL A 33 -16.60 -2.19 -28.98
CA VAL A 33 -15.23 -2.05 -28.45
C VAL A 33 -14.42 -1.17 -29.39
N LEU A 34 -13.96 -0.03 -28.88
CA LEU A 34 -13.03 0.88 -29.55
C LEU A 34 -11.65 0.71 -28.96
N LYS A 35 -10.61 0.71 -29.80
CA LYS A 35 -9.23 0.41 -29.41
C LYS A 35 -8.28 1.44 -30.01
N ALA A 36 -7.38 1.98 -29.20
CA ALA A 36 -6.32 2.85 -29.69
C ALA A 36 -5.32 2.10 -30.58
N ASN A 37 -4.62 2.81 -31.47
CA ASN A 37 -3.66 2.18 -32.38
C ASN A 37 -2.26 2.02 -31.78
N ARG A 38 -2.01 2.64 -30.62
CA ARG A 38 -0.72 2.70 -29.94
C ARG A 38 -0.81 2.28 -28.47
N SER A 39 0.34 1.90 -27.91
CA SER A 39 0.53 1.69 -26.48
C SER A 39 0.80 3.04 -25.80
N ILE A 40 0.38 3.15 -24.54
CA ILE A 40 0.64 4.30 -23.64
C ILE A 40 1.50 3.90 -22.43
N MET A 41 2.25 2.81 -22.54
CA MET A 41 3.21 2.37 -21.51
C MET A 41 4.60 2.92 -21.79
N ASP A 42 4.75 4.23 -21.70
CA ASP A 42 6.00 4.98 -21.95
C ASP A 42 6.49 5.77 -20.73
N ASP A 43 5.88 5.54 -19.56
CA ASP A 43 6.17 6.21 -18.27
C ASP A 43 5.77 7.69 -18.21
N GLU A 44 4.99 8.16 -19.19
CA GLU A 44 4.45 9.52 -19.25
C GLU A 44 2.97 9.59 -18.84
N TRP A 45 2.51 10.80 -18.50
CA TRP A 45 1.10 11.05 -18.21
C TRP A 45 0.30 11.22 -19.50
N HIS A 46 -0.73 10.40 -19.68
CA HIS A 46 -1.67 10.52 -20.80
C HIS A 46 -3.07 10.97 -20.37
N ASN A 47 -3.70 11.81 -21.18
CA ASN A 47 -5.11 12.14 -21.04
C ASN A 47 -5.96 11.15 -21.85
N ILE A 48 -6.81 10.36 -21.18
CA ILE A 48 -7.74 9.45 -21.85
C ILE A 48 -9.15 10.00 -21.72
N ARG A 49 -9.82 10.23 -22.86
CA ARG A 49 -11.22 10.67 -22.91
C ARG A 49 -12.04 9.71 -23.77
N ALA A 50 -13.09 9.15 -23.17
CA ALA A 50 -14.03 8.27 -23.83
C ALA A 50 -15.41 8.93 -23.84
N GLU A 51 -15.98 9.09 -25.03
CA GLU A 51 -17.25 9.76 -25.24
C GLU A 51 -18.25 8.81 -25.87
N ARG A 52 -19.52 8.93 -25.48
CA ARG A 52 -20.62 8.19 -26.07
C ARG A 52 -21.82 9.10 -26.22
N GLU A 53 -22.42 9.09 -27.41
CA GLU A 53 -23.68 9.77 -27.71
C GLU A 53 -24.62 8.78 -28.43
N GLY A 54 -25.74 8.46 -27.80
CA GLY A 54 -26.64 7.41 -28.29
C GLY A 54 -25.92 6.07 -28.45
N ILE A 55 -25.88 5.54 -29.67
CA ILE A 55 -25.15 4.31 -30.02
C ILE A 55 -23.70 4.56 -30.47
N ALA A 56 -23.31 5.81 -30.68
CA ALA A 56 -21.97 6.17 -31.16
C ALA A 56 -21.01 6.40 -30.01
N GLY A 57 -19.74 6.06 -30.21
CA GLY A 57 -18.68 6.33 -29.27
C GLY A 57 -17.37 6.72 -29.94
N THR A 58 -16.56 7.45 -29.20
CA THR A 58 -15.26 7.96 -29.64
C THR A 58 -14.25 7.85 -28.49
N LEU A 59 -13.02 7.47 -28.83
CA LEU A 59 -11.88 7.38 -27.91
C LEU A 59 -10.81 8.40 -28.33
N TYR A 60 -10.39 9.22 -27.38
CA TYR A 60 -9.31 10.18 -27.51
C TYR A 60 -8.17 9.85 -26.55
N ILE A 61 -6.93 10.03 -27.00
CA ILE A 61 -5.74 10.04 -26.16
C ILE A 61 -4.93 11.29 -26.48
N ASP A 62 -4.61 12.09 -25.47
CA ASP A 62 -3.88 13.36 -25.60
C ASP A 62 -4.50 14.29 -26.64
N ASP A 63 -5.82 14.43 -26.58
CA ASP A 63 -6.68 15.20 -27.49
C ASP A 63 -6.72 14.73 -28.97
N ASN A 64 -6.02 13.63 -29.30
CA ASN A 64 -6.10 13.00 -30.61
C ASN A 64 -7.18 11.93 -30.65
N MET A 65 -8.00 11.92 -31.70
CA MET A 65 -8.99 10.85 -31.91
C MET A 65 -8.28 9.56 -32.32
N GLU A 66 -8.36 8.56 -31.46
CA GLU A 66 -7.70 7.26 -31.64
C GLU A 66 -8.64 6.22 -32.29
N ALA A 67 -9.94 6.27 -31.97
CA ALA A 67 -10.95 5.38 -32.56
C ALA A 67 -12.36 5.96 -32.45
N ASN A 68 -13.23 5.58 -33.38
CA ASN A 68 -14.67 5.79 -33.29
C ASN A 68 -15.44 4.55 -33.78
N GLY A 69 -16.71 4.45 -33.42
CA GLY A 69 -17.57 3.34 -33.84
C GLY A 69 -18.92 3.36 -33.14
N GLN A 70 -19.75 2.35 -33.42
CA GLN A 70 -21.11 2.29 -32.91
C GLN A 70 -21.43 0.90 -32.35
N SER A 71 -22.28 0.85 -31.32
CA SER A 71 -22.95 -0.40 -30.91
C SER A 71 -24.03 -0.80 -31.92
N PRO A 72 -24.48 -2.06 -31.93
CA PRO A 72 -25.62 -2.46 -32.73
C PRO A 72 -26.84 -1.57 -32.47
N ILE A 73 -27.65 -1.38 -33.50
CA ILE A 73 -28.89 -0.59 -33.43
C ILE A 73 -29.83 -1.25 -32.41
N GLY A 74 -30.43 -0.42 -31.56
CA GLY A 74 -31.39 -0.85 -30.55
C GLY A 74 -31.47 0.17 -29.43
N THR A 75 -31.28 -0.28 -28.18
CA THR A 75 -31.28 0.58 -27.00
C THR A 75 -30.08 1.53 -26.99
N ASP A 76 -30.35 2.83 -26.82
CA ASP A 76 -29.38 3.92 -26.87
C ASP A 76 -29.02 4.49 -25.49
N ALA A 77 -29.84 4.22 -24.47
CA ALA A 77 -29.58 4.53 -23.08
C ALA A 77 -28.83 3.39 -22.36
N ILE A 78 -27.78 3.72 -21.60
CA ILE A 78 -27.17 2.80 -20.62
C ILE A 78 -27.88 3.01 -19.29
N ASP A 79 -28.51 1.96 -18.76
CA ASP A 79 -28.85 1.92 -17.33
C ASP A 79 -27.60 1.43 -16.58
N THR A 80 -26.82 2.35 -16.01
CA THR A 80 -25.76 2.00 -15.05
C THR A 80 -26.15 2.55 -13.70
N GLN A 81 -26.01 1.72 -12.67
CA GLN A 81 -26.26 2.10 -11.31
C GLN A 81 -24.92 2.27 -10.60
N PRO A 82 -24.79 3.22 -9.67
CA PRO A 82 -23.66 3.23 -8.75
C PRO A 82 -23.49 1.86 -8.09
N PRO A 83 -22.25 1.46 -7.75
CA PRO A 83 -21.03 2.27 -7.80
C PRO A 83 -20.27 2.19 -9.14
N ILE A 84 -19.50 3.24 -9.43
CA ILE A 84 -18.50 3.27 -10.51
C ILE A 84 -17.16 2.84 -9.93
N TYR A 85 -16.51 1.87 -10.56
CA TYR A 85 -15.24 1.32 -10.10
C TYR A 85 -14.05 1.89 -10.90
N ILE A 86 -13.00 2.29 -10.19
CA ILE A 86 -11.74 2.80 -10.74
C ILE A 86 -10.59 2.00 -10.12
N GLY A 87 -9.54 1.72 -10.89
CA GLY A 87 -8.34 1.00 -10.41
C GLY A 87 -8.51 -0.50 -10.17
N GLY A 88 -9.72 -0.99 -9.88
CA GLY A 88 -9.97 -2.41 -9.69
C GLY A 88 -11.45 -2.76 -9.57
N LEU A 89 -11.75 -4.02 -9.28
CA LEU A 89 -13.11 -4.54 -9.13
C LEU A 89 -13.24 -5.37 -7.84
N PRO A 90 -14.42 -5.36 -7.19
CA PRO A 90 -14.72 -6.29 -6.11
C PRO A 90 -14.76 -7.73 -6.65
N THR A 91 -14.33 -8.70 -5.84
CA THR A 91 -14.23 -10.12 -6.21
C THR A 91 -15.51 -10.68 -6.85
N ALA A 92 -16.68 -10.22 -6.40
CA ALA A 92 -17.99 -10.66 -6.93
C ALA A 92 -18.26 -10.24 -8.39
N LEU A 93 -17.56 -9.24 -8.92
CA LEU A 93 -17.69 -8.76 -10.30
C LEU A 93 -16.62 -9.33 -11.24
N VAL A 94 -15.51 -9.84 -10.72
CA VAL A 94 -14.38 -10.34 -11.53
C VAL A 94 -14.80 -11.39 -12.57
N PRO A 95 -15.58 -12.44 -12.25
CA PRO A 95 -15.97 -13.45 -13.24
C PRO A 95 -16.77 -12.87 -14.42
N PHE A 96 -17.60 -11.86 -14.15
CA PHE A 96 -18.38 -11.20 -15.20
C PHE A 96 -17.49 -10.31 -16.07
N ALA A 97 -16.66 -9.47 -15.45
CA ALA A 97 -15.78 -8.55 -16.16
C ALA A 97 -14.78 -9.28 -17.08
N THR A 98 -14.15 -10.37 -16.61
CA THR A 98 -13.20 -11.14 -17.43
C THR A 98 -13.86 -11.80 -18.64
N LYS A 99 -15.15 -12.13 -18.57
CA LYS A 99 -15.90 -12.69 -19.71
C LYS A 99 -16.14 -11.66 -20.82
N ILE A 100 -16.47 -10.42 -20.45
CA ILE A 100 -16.86 -9.37 -21.41
C ILE A 100 -15.70 -8.46 -21.83
N LEU A 101 -14.59 -8.46 -21.08
CA LEU A 101 -13.36 -7.69 -21.35
C LEU A 101 -12.16 -8.65 -21.51
N PRO A 102 -12.06 -9.38 -22.63
CA PRO A 102 -11.00 -10.38 -22.80
C PRO A 102 -9.61 -9.73 -22.75
N GLY A 103 -8.70 -10.36 -22.00
CA GLY A 103 -7.32 -9.88 -21.83
C GLY A 103 -7.16 -8.76 -20.78
N ALA A 104 -8.26 -8.18 -20.28
CA ALA A 104 -8.20 -7.20 -19.20
C ALA A 104 -7.89 -7.85 -17.86
N ARG A 105 -7.01 -7.22 -17.07
CA ARG A 105 -6.81 -7.59 -15.67
C ARG A 105 -7.89 -6.92 -14.80
N PRO A 106 -8.39 -7.59 -13.74
CA PRO A 106 -9.39 -7.01 -12.83
C PRO A 106 -8.82 -5.92 -11.91
N VAL A 107 -7.50 -5.72 -11.92
CA VAL A 107 -6.76 -4.73 -11.14
C VAL A 107 -5.82 -3.94 -12.06
N PHE A 108 -5.66 -2.66 -11.79
CA PHE A 108 -4.74 -1.75 -12.44
C PHE A 108 -3.59 -1.41 -11.49
N GLY A 109 -2.36 -1.51 -11.99
CA GLY A 109 -1.17 -1.02 -11.30
C GLY A 109 -0.66 0.23 -12.01
N GLY A 110 -0.71 1.37 -11.33
CA GLY A 110 -0.29 2.66 -11.86
C GLY A 110 -0.96 3.80 -11.11
N CYS A 111 -0.70 5.03 -11.56
CA CYS A 111 -1.25 6.24 -10.94
C CYS A 111 -2.41 6.80 -11.79
N LEU A 112 -3.46 7.29 -11.14
CA LEU A 112 -4.58 7.97 -11.79
C LEU A 112 -4.81 9.31 -11.09
N ARG A 113 -5.11 10.38 -11.84
CA ARG A 113 -5.39 11.72 -11.29
C ARG A 113 -6.43 12.47 -12.13
N GLU A 114 -6.99 13.54 -11.57
CA GLU A 114 -7.91 14.47 -12.26
C GLU A 114 -9.13 13.78 -12.93
N PHE A 115 -9.71 12.79 -12.26
CA PHE A 115 -10.88 12.08 -12.78
C PHE A 115 -12.12 13.00 -12.89
N LYS A 116 -12.78 12.95 -14.04
CA LYS A 116 -14.01 13.69 -14.35
C LYS A 116 -15.03 12.78 -15.03
N LEU A 117 -16.31 12.99 -14.74
CA LEU A 117 -17.43 12.36 -15.43
C LEU A 117 -18.48 13.44 -15.71
N ASN A 118 -18.84 13.65 -16.97
CA ASN A 118 -19.77 14.71 -17.39
C ASN A 118 -19.39 16.07 -16.77
N GLU A 119 -18.12 16.46 -16.90
CA GLU A 119 -17.51 17.68 -16.32
C GLU A 119 -17.43 17.74 -14.80
N LYS A 120 -18.14 16.87 -14.08
CA LYS A 120 -18.06 16.76 -12.63
C LYS A 120 -16.72 16.18 -12.20
N LYS A 121 -15.98 16.95 -11.40
CA LYS A 121 -14.80 16.47 -10.66
C LYS A 121 -15.22 15.67 -9.43
N PHE A 122 -14.37 14.72 -9.04
CA PHE A 122 -14.56 13.92 -7.83
C PHE A 122 -13.38 14.20 -6.89
N ASP A 123 -13.57 15.13 -5.97
CA ASP A 123 -12.49 15.59 -5.07
C ASP A 123 -12.21 14.59 -3.94
N MET A 124 -13.18 13.72 -3.61
CA MET A 124 -13.03 12.66 -2.61
C MET A 124 -13.76 11.39 -3.06
N PRO A 125 -13.10 10.22 -3.10
CA PRO A 125 -13.75 8.96 -3.42
C PRO A 125 -14.73 8.55 -2.31
N ALA A 126 -15.84 7.91 -2.71
CA ALA A 126 -16.87 7.46 -1.76
C ALA A 126 -16.39 6.30 -0.86
N LEU A 127 -15.41 5.53 -1.31
CA LEU A 127 -14.75 4.45 -0.57
C LEU A 127 -13.40 4.16 -1.23
N GLU A 128 -12.36 4.05 -0.40
CA GLU A 128 -11.02 3.64 -0.80
C GLU A 128 -10.72 2.26 -0.19
N VAL A 129 -10.26 1.31 -1.02
CA VAL A 129 -9.88 -0.03 -0.56
C VAL A 129 -8.51 -0.35 -1.13
N GLY A 130 -7.49 -0.38 -0.28
CA GLY A 130 -6.12 -0.73 -0.66
C GLY A 130 -5.46 0.26 -1.63
N THR A 131 -6.03 1.46 -1.79
CA THR A 131 -5.38 2.58 -2.47
C THR A 131 -4.37 3.22 -1.54
N VAL A 132 -3.27 3.68 -2.11
CA VAL A 132 -2.33 4.58 -1.44
C VAL A 132 -2.18 5.81 -2.33
N PRO A 133 -1.95 7.01 -1.76
CA PRO A 133 -1.66 8.18 -2.55
C PRO A 133 -0.53 7.89 -3.54
N CYS A 134 -0.72 8.30 -4.78
CA CYS A 134 0.31 8.25 -5.79
C CYS A 134 1.41 9.25 -5.38
N ASN A 135 2.46 8.80 -4.69
CA ASN A 135 3.61 9.65 -4.39
C ASN A 135 4.89 8.84 -4.60
N GLN A 136 5.90 9.47 -5.20
CA GLN A 136 7.15 8.79 -5.54
C GLN A 136 7.91 8.31 -4.28
N TYR A 137 7.69 8.87 -3.07
CA TYR A 137 8.29 8.39 -1.81
C TYR A 137 7.55 8.90 -0.54
N THR A 138 6.89 8.04 0.26
CA THR A 138 6.90 8.03 1.76
C THR A 138 5.93 6.99 2.35
N GLU A 139 6.45 6.04 3.14
CA GLU A 139 5.70 5.15 4.05
C GLU A 139 5.47 5.90 5.39
N GLU A 140 4.35 5.67 6.11
CA GLU A 140 4.17 6.23 7.47
C GLU A 140 5.15 5.59 8.46
N GLY A 141 5.90 6.42 9.20
CA GLY A 141 6.88 5.98 10.18
C GLY A 141 8.11 6.88 10.24
N LEU A 142 9.06 6.55 11.11
CA LEU A 142 10.33 7.26 11.22
C LEU A 142 11.37 6.56 10.34
N TYR A 143 11.79 7.22 9.26
CA TYR A 143 12.85 6.71 8.40
C TYR A 143 14.23 7.09 8.97
N PHE A 144 15.01 6.07 9.34
CA PHE A 144 16.41 6.23 9.70
C PHE A 144 17.26 5.96 8.46
N GLY A 145 17.84 7.03 7.90
CA GLY A 145 18.65 6.96 6.68
C GLY A 145 19.94 6.15 6.86
N ARG A 146 20.70 6.00 5.77
CA ARG A 146 21.94 5.19 5.75
C ARG A 146 23.03 5.67 6.72
N GLU A 147 23.03 6.96 7.05
CA GLU A 147 23.93 7.56 8.04
C GLU A 147 23.48 7.32 9.49
N GLY A 148 22.30 6.73 9.71
CA GLY A 148 21.72 6.44 11.02
C GLY A 148 20.92 7.60 11.63
N GLY A 149 20.53 7.43 12.90
CA GLY A 149 19.75 8.38 13.69
C GLY A 149 19.10 7.69 14.90
N TYR A 150 18.57 8.47 15.86
CA TYR A 150 17.81 7.93 16.98
C TYR A 150 16.69 8.88 17.39
N VAL A 151 15.65 8.33 18.02
CA VAL A 151 14.50 9.08 18.53
C VAL A 151 14.30 8.72 19.99
N ILE A 152 14.12 9.74 20.84
CA ILE A 152 13.85 9.56 22.27
C ILE A 152 12.34 9.60 22.45
N LEU A 153 11.73 8.46 22.74
CA LEU A 153 10.27 8.33 22.86
C LEU A 153 9.72 8.99 24.13
N SER A 154 10.48 9.00 25.23
CA SER A 154 10.20 9.78 26.44
C SER A 154 11.45 9.85 27.31
N LYS A 155 11.63 10.97 28.03
CA LYS A 155 12.75 11.16 28.98
C LYS A 155 12.40 10.70 30.40
N ASP A 156 11.12 10.51 30.69
CA ASP A 156 10.60 10.25 32.04
C ASP A 156 9.92 8.87 32.15
N LEU A 157 10.16 7.99 31.17
CA LEU A 157 9.58 6.64 31.18
C LEU A 157 10.29 5.74 32.21
N THR A 158 9.53 5.28 33.22
CA THR A 158 9.97 4.25 34.17
C THR A 158 9.42 2.87 33.77
N VAL A 159 10.30 1.92 33.46
CA VAL A 159 9.93 0.60 32.89
C VAL A 159 9.17 -0.30 33.87
N GLY A 160 9.30 -0.09 35.17
CA GLY A 160 8.67 -0.93 36.20
C GLY A 160 9.15 -2.39 36.16
N SER A 161 8.43 -3.29 36.85
CA SER A 161 8.75 -4.72 36.92
C SER A 161 8.22 -5.55 35.75
N SER A 162 7.35 -4.98 34.92
CA SER A 162 6.76 -5.63 33.74
C SER A 162 6.49 -4.59 32.67
N PHE A 163 6.93 -4.84 31.45
CA PHE A 163 6.74 -3.94 30.32
C PHE A 163 6.51 -4.75 29.03
N THR A 164 5.74 -4.19 28.11
CA THR A 164 5.44 -4.78 26.80
C THR A 164 5.78 -3.77 25.71
N VAL A 165 6.51 -4.21 24.68
CA VAL A 165 6.90 -3.38 23.54
C VAL A 165 6.40 -4.06 22.28
N GLU A 166 5.71 -3.30 21.46
CA GLU A 166 5.20 -3.74 20.16
C GLU A 166 5.60 -2.70 19.13
N LEU A 167 6.30 -3.14 18.08
CA LEU A 167 6.73 -2.30 16.97
C LEU A 167 6.76 -3.13 15.69
N GLU A 168 6.44 -2.51 14.57
CA GLU A 168 6.62 -3.10 13.25
C GLU A 168 7.83 -2.45 12.58
N VAL A 169 8.75 -3.28 12.07
CA VAL A 169 9.99 -2.79 11.46
C VAL A 169 10.25 -3.45 10.12
N ARG A 170 10.62 -2.63 9.12
CA ARG A 170 11.08 -3.08 7.81
C ARG A 170 12.57 -2.77 7.63
N PRO A 171 13.48 -3.63 8.11
CA PRO A 171 14.91 -3.33 8.13
C PRO A 171 15.48 -3.24 6.71
N ARG A 172 16.29 -2.21 6.45
CA ARG A 172 17.04 -2.03 5.19
C ARG A 172 18.55 -2.31 5.35
N THR A 173 18.99 -2.55 6.59
CA THR A 173 20.33 -3.01 6.95
C THR A 173 20.25 -4.40 7.60
N LYS A 174 21.34 -5.17 7.57
CA LYS A 174 21.36 -6.51 8.16
C LYS A 174 21.44 -6.49 9.69
N THR A 175 21.90 -5.39 10.28
CA THR A 175 22.06 -5.23 11.72
C THR A 175 21.67 -3.82 12.17
N GLY A 176 21.14 -3.70 13.40
CA GLY A 176 20.77 -2.40 13.99
C GLY A 176 20.11 -2.53 15.37
N VAL A 177 20.20 -1.47 16.18
CA VAL A 177 19.48 -1.37 17.46
C VAL A 177 18.06 -0.84 17.17
N LEU A 178 17.04 -1.51 17.70
CA LEU A 178 15.63 -1.13 17.48
C LEU A 178 15.05 -0.36 18.66
N LEU A 179 15.42 -0.76 19.88
CA LEU A 179 15.01 -0.10 21.11
C LEU A 179 16.07 -0.33 22.19
N SER A 180 16.37 0.71 22.97
CA SER A 180 17.18 0.60 24.18
C SER A 180 16.57 1.43 25.30
N VAL A 181 16.48 0.86 26.49
CA VAL A 181 15.94 1.54 27.68
C VAL A 181 16.95 1.46 28.83
N GLY A 182 17.27 2.63 29.41
CA GLY A 182 18.25 2.78 30.49
C GLY A 182 19.68 3.10 30.02
N VAL A 183 20.45 3.83 30.85
CA VAL A 183 21.83 4.27 30.55
C VAL A 183 22.88 3.48 31.36
N LEU A 184 22.52 2.97 32.55
CA LEU A 184 23.39 2.14 33.39
C LEU A 184 22.94 0.68 33.34
N GLU A 185 21.78 0.34 33.89
CA GLU A 185 21.14 -0.96 33.64
C GLU A 185 20.29 -0.84 32.39
N PHE A 186 20.66 -1.56 31.35
CA PHE A 186 20.07 -1.40 30.03
C PHE A 186 19.34 -2.66 29.60
N LEU A 187 18.27 -2.43 28.86
CA LEU A 187 17.57 -3.44 28.11
C LEU A 187 17.61 -3.03 26.64
N THR A 188 18.19 -3.87 25.80
CA THR A 188 18.36 -3.56 24.38
C THR A 188 17.80 -4.67 23.52
N VAL A 189 17.03 -4.28 22.51
CA VAL A 189 16.54 -5.14 21.44
C VAL A 189 17.30 -4.80 20.17
N GLN A 190 17.96 -5.80 19.60
CA GLN A 190 18.80 -5.66 18.41
C GLN A 190 18.33 -6.61 17.32
N PHE A 191 18.36 -6.14 16.09
CA PHE A 191 18.22 -6.99 14.92
C PHE A 191 19.62 -7.36 14.42
N LEU A 192 19.93 -8.65 14.35
CA LEU A 192 21.25 -9.15 13.97
C LEU A 192 21.09 -10.26 12.93
N ASN A 193 21.47 -9.96 11.68
CA ASN A 193 21.53 -10.92 10.58
C ASN A 193 20.23 -11.72 10.38
N GLY A 194 19.08 -11.07 10.47
CA GLY A 194 17.78 -11.72 10.29
C GLY A 194 17.11 -12.20 11.57
N THR A 195 17.80 -12.13 12.72
CA THR A 195 17.28 -12.62 14.01
C THR A 195 17.20 -11.49 15.03
N ILE A 196 16.13 -11.47 15.83
CA ILE A 196 15.97 -10.50 16.93
C ILE A 196 16.68 -11.05 18.18
N LYS A 197 17.56 -10.23 18.77
CA LYS A 197 18.30 -10.54 20.00
C LYS A 197 17.91 -9.56 21.09
N PHE A 198 17.53 -10.11 22.24
CA PHE A 198 17.22 -9.38 23.46
C PHE A 198 18.38 -9.46 24.45
N THR A 199 18.80 -8.32 24.99
CA THR A 199 19.91 -8.27 25.96
C THR A 199 19.50 -7.44 27.17
N VAL A 200 19.72 -7.98 28.36
CA VAL A 200 19.51 -7.27 29.63
C VAL A 200 20.86 -7.19 30.35
N GLY A 201 21.34 -5.97 30.58
CA GLY A 201 22.57 -5.68 31.32
C GLY A 201 22.22 -4.97 32.63
N GLN A 202 22.63 -5.54 33.77
CA GLN A 202 22.41 -4.96 35.09
C GLN A 202 23.76 -4.70 35.77
N TRP A 203 23.99 -3.47 36.24
CA TRP A 203 25.22 -3.06 36.93
C TRP A 203 25.33 -3.70 38.33
N TRP A 204 24.22 -4.07 38.96
CA TRP A 204 24.27 -4.81 40.23
C TRP A 204 24.93 -6.19 40.09
N ALA A 205 24.93 -6.80 38.90
CA ALA A 205 25.62 -8.07 38.66
C ALA A 205 27.15 -7.91 38.71
N VAL A 206 27.68 -6.76 38.28
CA VAL A 206 29.10 -6.39 38.42
C VAL A 206 29.43 -6.10 39.89
N LEU A 207 28.53 -5.44 40.63
CA LEU A 207 28.66 -5.25 42.08
C LEU A 207 28.52 -6.56 42.89
N LYS A 208 27.73 -7.55 42.43
CA LYS A 208 27.72 -8.90 43.04
C LYS A 208 29.05 -9.63 42.84
N ARG A 209 29.76 -9.38 41.74
CA ARG A 209 31.14 -9.84 41.54
C ARG A 209 32.12 -9.16 42.52
N PHE A 210 31.92 -7.87 42.81
CA PHE A 210 32.63 -7.16 43.88
C PHE A 210 32.27 -7.66 45.30
N ARG A 211 31.00 -7.97 45.59
CA ARG A 211 30.57 -8.62 46.85
C ARG A 211 31.07 -10.08 46.98
N SER A 212 31.25 -10.78 45.87
CA SER A 212 31.96 -12.07 45.82
C SER A 212 33.43 -11.91 46.21
N TYR A 213 34.07 -10.79 45.84
CA TYR A 213 35.42 -10.41 46.27
C TYR A 213 35.49 -10.15 47.79
N LEU A 214 34.49 -9.43 48.35
CA LEU A 214 34.35 -9.21 49.80
C LEU A 214 34.04 -10.50 50.59
N ARG A 215 33.25 -11.43 50.05
CA ARG A 215 33.06 -12.77 50.68
C ARG A 215 34.35 -13.60 50.72
N ARG A 216 35.23 -13.46 49.73
CA ARG A 216 36.57 -14.08 49.77
C ARG A 216 37.46 -13.45 50.86
N ALA A 217 37.35 -12.13 51.09
CA ALA A 217 38.03 -11.47 52.21
C ALA A 217 37.48 -11.90 53.59
N MET A 218 36.17 -12.16 53.70
CA MET A 218 35.53 -12.65 54.93
C MET A 218 35.86 -14.12 55.24
N HIS A 219 36.02 -14.97 54.21
CA HIS A 219 36.57 -16.33 54.36
C HIS A 219 38.04 -16.33 54.80
N PHE A 220 38.81 -15.27 54.51
CA PHE A 220 40.15 -15.08 55.05
C PHE A 220 40.13 -14.74 56.55
N ALA A 221 39.14 -13.99 57.03
CA ALA A 221 38.96 -13.67 58.46
C ALA A 221 38.53 -14.88 59.31
N THR A 222 37.75 -15.82 58.74
CA THR A 222 37.41 -17.10 59.38
C THR A 222 38.58 -18.08 59.41
N ALA A 223 39.54 -17.95 58.49
CA ALA A 223 40.78 -18.73 58.49
C ALA A 223 41.83 -18.21 59.51
N ILE A 224 41.64 -17.01 60.09
CA ILE A 224 42.51 -16.39 61.11
C ILE A 224 41.86 -16.44 62.52
N GLY A 225 40.65 -16.99 62.66
CA GLY A 225 40.05 -17.34 63.96
C GLY A 225 39.65 -16.17 64.85
N ILE A 226 39.12 -15.08 64.28
CA ILE A 226 38.65 -13.88 65.03
C ILE A 226 37.11 -13.78 65.08
N ILE A 227 36.40 -14.79 64.58
CA ILE A 227 34.98 -15.03 64.88
C ILE A 227 34.80 -16.52 65.14
#